data_AF-A0A2D7IIL8-F1
#
_entry.id   AF-A0A2D7IIL8-F1
#
_cell.length_a   1.000
_cell.length_b   1.000
_cell.length_c   1.000
_cell.angle_alpha   90.00
_cell.angle_beta   90.00
_cell.angle_gamma   90.00
#
_symmetry.space_group_name_H-M   'P 1'
#
loop_
_entity.id
_entity.type
_entity.pdbx_description
1 polymer ?
#
loop_
_entity_poly.entity_id
_entity_poly.type
_entity_poly.pdbx_seq_one_letter_code
_entity_poly.pdbx_strand_id
1 'polypeptide(L)'
;MKEVNLERPDPDKPIEWTKYEGEEVIARMVIRQGKKYEERVYMPDKVFAEPKGNAYVIGNGPSRKDFDLNTLKGRGQVYGCNALYRDFMPDFLFSVDRFMSVKIVQDKVYEQCICYAPNIEVMRSKEKLHLIPNNPHWISGSAAMHTACVHGHKNVYLIGFDFREFGKNKLNNIYQDTENYGPRHGEDIFEAWLYQFRSLCKRRPYVNFTVVHNAPPDYVTAIPFDNCSTMSYKEFNDKVLS
;
A
#
# COMPACT_ATOMS: atom_id res chain seq x y z
N MET A 1 -6.73 22.52 -35.68
CA MET A 1 -7.46 22.02 -34.50
C MET A 1 -7.18 20.53 -34.39
N LYS A 2 -6.64 20.06 -33.27
CA LYS A 2 -6.49 18.61 -33.04
C LYS A 2 -7.76 18.11 -32.37
N GLU A 3 -8.35 17.09 -32.98
CA GLU A 3 -9.43 16.30 -32.41
C GLU A 3 -8.93 15.71 -31.07
N VAL A 4 -9.63 16.01 -29.98
CA VAL A 4 -9.31 15.48 -28.65
C VAL A 4 -10.12 14.20 -28.51
N ASN A 5 -9.44 13.06 -28.45
CA ASN A 5 -10.08 11.79 -28.18
C ASN A 5 -10.77 11.87 -26.80
N LEU A 6 -12.10 11.72 -26.79
CA LEU A 6 -12.94 11.77 -25.60
C LEU A 6 -12.99 10.43 -24.85
N GLU A 7 -12.40 9.36 -25.40
CA GLU A 7 -12.30 8.09 -24.71
C GLU A 7 -11.43 8.23 -23.46
N ARG A 8 -12.05 7.98 -22.30
CA ARG A 8 -11.31 7.84 -21.05
C ARG A 8 -10.44 6.60 -21.20
N PRO A 9 -9.10 6.71 -21.07
CA PRO A 9 -8.23 5.54 -21.14
C PRO A 9 -8.64 4.53 -20.06
N ASP A 10 -8.51 3.22 -20.37
CA ASP A 10 -8.76 2.15 -19.38
C ASP A 10 -7.97 2.48 -18.10
N PRO A 11 -8.65 2.73 -16.96
CA PRO A 11 -7.98 3.06 -15.70
C PRO A 11 -7.06 1.92 -15.22
N ASP A 12 -7.31 0.70 -15.70
CA ASP A 12 -6.57 -0.51 -15.36
C ASP A 12 -5.66 -1.00 -16.50
N LYS A 13 -5.28 -0.11 -17.44
CA LYS A 13 -4.29 -0.45 -18.47
C LYS A 13 -2.97 -0.94 -17.83
N PRO A 14 -2.29 -1.95 -18.41
CA PRO A 14 -0.98 -2.37 -17.96
C PRO A 14 0.00 -1.20 -17.87
N ILE A 15 0.84 -1.21 -16.83
CA ILE A 15 1.87 -0.20 -16.61
C ILE A 15 3.22 -0.89 -16.74
N GLU A 16 3.94 -0.53 -17.78
CA GLU A 16 5.34 -0.92 -17.96
C GLU A 16 6.17 -0.45 -16.76
N TRP A 17 7.06 -1.32 -16.28
CA TRP A 17 7.95 -0.94 -15.20
C TRP A 17 9.07 -0.05 -15.73
N THR A 18 9.19 1.13 -15.15
CA THR A 18 10.36 1.99 -15.29
C THR A 18 10.86 2.37 -13.91
N LYS A 19 12.16 2.63 -13.79
CA LYS A 19 12.72 3.15 -12.54
C LYS A 19 12.04 4.47 -12.22
N TYR A 20 11.56 4.62 -10.99
CA TYR A 20 10.96 5.87 -10.54
C TYR A 20 12.06 6.89 -10.26
N GLU A 21 11.94 8.08 -10.86
CA GLU A 21 12.92 9.17 -10.70
C GLU A 21 12.33 10.36 -9.92
N GLY A 22 11.01 10.37 -9.73
CA GLY A 22 10.25 11.50 -9.21
C GLY A 22 9.05 11.82 -10.09
N GLU A 23 8.24 12.78 -9.67
CA GLU A 23 7.06 13.22 -10.43
C GLU A 23 6.69 14.67 -10.13
N GLU A 24 5.89 15.26 -11.02
CA GLU A 24 5.26 16.56 -10.78
C GLU A 24 3.97 16.36 -9.98
N VAL A 25 3.85 17.06 -8.84
CA VAL A 25 2.65 17.02 -7.99
C VAL A 25 2.02 18.41 -7.85
N ILE A 26 0.72 18.45 -7.56
CA ILE A 26 0.01 19.68 -7.23
C ILE A 26 0.35 20.07 -5.78
N ALA A 27 1.23 21.05 -5.58
CA ALA A 27 1.59 21.58 -4.27
C ALA A 27 0.44 22.39 -3.64
N ARG A 28 -0.27 23.16 -4.46
CA ARG A 28 -1.37 24.02 -4.02
C ARG A 28 -2.45 24.11 -5.06
N MET A 29 -3.70 24.10 -4.61
CA MET A 29 -4.88 24.31 -5.44
C MET A 29 -5.71 25.43 -4.83
N VAL A 30 -6.03 26.46 -5.62
CA VAL A 30 -6.85 27.60 -5.21
C VAL A 30 -8.01 27.73 -6.18
N ILE A 31 -9.24 27.80 -5.65
CA ILE A 31 -10.41 28.17 -6.44
C ILE A 31 -10.72 29.65 -6.15
N ARG A 32 -10.67 30.50 -7.17
CA ARG A 32 -11.01 31.93 -7.09
C ARG A 32 -11.93 32.30 -8.24
N GLN A 33 -13.06 32.93 -7.92
CA GLN A 33 -14.06 33.38 -8.90
C GLN A 33 -14.48 32.27 -9.89
N GLY A 34 -14.70 31.04 -9.38
CA GLY A 34 -15.08 29.88 -10.21
C GLY A 34 -13.96 29.30 -11.08
N LYS A 35 -12.72 29.82 -11.00
CA LYS A 35 -11.55 29.31 -11.72
C LYS A 35 -10.61 28.56 -10.77
N LYS A 36 -10.11 27.42 -11.24
CA LYS A 36 -9.13 26.58 -10.53
C LYS A 36 -7.72 27.00 -10.95
N TYR A 37 -6.87 27.25 -9.96
CA TYR A 37 -5.45 27.56 -10.12
C TYR A 37 -4.64 26.48 -9.42
N GLU A 38 -3.66 25.92 -10.11
CA GLU A 38 -2.78 24.87 -9.59
C GLU A 38 -1.33 25.38 -9.58
N GLU A 39 -0.67 25.19 -8.45
CA GLU A 39 0.78 25.32 -8.33
C GLU A 39 1.36 23.91 -8.31
N ARG A 40 2.27 23.65 -9.25
CA ARG A 40 2.88 22.33 -9.47
C ARG A 40 4.36 22.40 -9.14
N VAL A 41 4.86 21.36 -8.49
CA VAL A 41 6.28 21.22 -8.13
C VAL A 41 6.77 19.84 -8.51
N TYR A 42 8.02 19.76 -8.97
CA TYR A 42 8.68 18.48 -9.18
C TYR A 42 9.23 17.97 -7.85
N MET A 43 8.90 16.73 -7.48
CA MET A 43 9.44 16.04 -6.33
C MET A 43 10.30 14.86 -6.82
N PRO A 44 11.64 14.91 -6.67
CA PRO A 44 12.50 13.79 -7.04
C PRO A 44 12.28 12.60 -6.12
N ASP A 45 12.61 11.39 -6.59
CA ASP A 45 12.78 10.26 -5.69
C ASP A 45 13.95 10.55 -4.73
N LYS A 46 13.66 10.54 -3.43
CA LYS A 46 14.67 10.74 -2.37
C LYS A 46 15.04 9.42 -1.69
N VAL A 47 14.32 8.33 -1.98
CA VAL A 47 14.52 7.03 -1.33
C VAL A 47 15.46 6.16 -2.15
N PHE A 48 15.42 6.26 -3.48
CA PHE A 48 16.27 5.49 -4.40
C PHE A 48 16.20 3.98 -4.10
N ALA A 49 14.99 3.49 -3.78
CA ALA A 49 14.79 2.11 -3.37
C ALA A 49 15.11 1.15 -4.52
N GLU A 50 15.96 0.16 -4.24
CA GLU A 50 16.23 -0.96 -5.13
C GLU A 50 15.64 -2.25 -4.54
N PRO A 51 15.07 -3.14 -5.39
CA PRO A 51 14.40 -4.33 -4.92
C PRO A 51 15.42 -5.36 -4.43
N LYS A 52 15.24 -5.83 -3.19
CA LYS A 52 16.05 -6.90 -2.59
C LYS A 52 15.15 -8.08 -2.24
N GLY A 53 15.41 -9.22 -2.86
CA GLY A 53 14.62 -10.44 -2.64
C GLY A 53 13.12 -10.23 -2.89
N ASN A 54 12.31 -10.89 -2.08
CA ASN A 54 10.85 -10.78 -2.14
C ASN A 54 10.37 -9.50 -1.44
N ALA A 55 9.22 -8.98 -1.88
CA ALA A 55 8.48 -7.98 -1.11
C ALA A 55 7.50 -8.70 -0.17
N TYR A 56 7.54 -8.34 1.12
CA TYR A 56 6.57 -8.76 2.11
C TYR A 56 5.71 -7.55 2.49
N VAL A 57 4.48 -7.49 1.99
CA VAL A 57 3.56 -6.40 2.29
C VAL A 57 2.67 -6.84 3.44
N ILE A 58 2.63 -6.04 4.51
CA ILE A 58 1.93 -6.35 5.75
C ILE A 58 0.72 -5.43 5.90
N GLY A 59 -0.46 -6.03 5.74
CA GLY A 59 -1.73 -5.45 6.11
C GLY A 59 -2.00 -5.61 7.61
N ASN A 60 -3.04 -4.96 8.12
CA ASN A 60 -3.37 -4.98 9.55
C ASN A 60 -4.54 -5.90 9.89
N GLY A 61 -4.84 -6.84 9.00
CA GLY A 61 -5.92 -7.82 9.17
C GLY A 61 -5.59 -8.89 10.22
N PRO A 62 -6.59 -9.42 10.96
CA PRO A 62 -6.41 -10.51 11.92
C PRO A 62 -5.75 -11.79 11.40
N SER A 63 -5.77 -12.08 10.09
CA SER A 63 -5.21 -13.34 9.58
C SER A 63 -3.70 -13.51 9.84
N ARG A 64 -2.98 -12.42 10.14
CA ARG A 64 -1.55 -12.47 10.50
C ARG A 64 -1.24 -12.61 11.98
N LYS A 65 -2.25 -12.68 12.87
CA LYS A 65 -2.05 -12.54 14.32
C LYS A 65 -1.07 -13.56 14.93
N ASP A 66 -1.03 -14.77 14.37
CA ASP A 66 -0.23 -15.89 14.89
C ASP A 66 1.09 -16.08 14.11
N PHE A 67 1.41 -15.16 13.19
CA PHE A 67 2.62 -15.22 12.38
C PHE A 67 3.70 -14.27 12.92
N ASP A 68 4.88 -14.80 13.23
CA ASP A 68 6.00 -13.98 13.70
C ASP A 68 6.63 -13.19 12.54
N LEU A 69 6.34 -11.90 12.48
CA LEU A 69 6.88 -10.99 11.47
C LEU A 69 8.42 -10.85 11.54
N ASN A 70 9.07 -11.15 12.67
CA ASN A 70 10.52 -11.09 12.76
C ASN A 70 11.21 -12.13 11.88
N THR A 71 10.50 -13.19 11.50
CA THR A 71 10.99 -14.17 10.51
C THR A 71 11.24 -13.54 9.13
N LEU A 72 10.69 -12.37 8.83
CA LEU A 72 10.89 -11.70 7.54
C LEU A 72 12.20 -10.88 7.47
N LYS A 73 12.78 -10.52 8.62
CA LYS A 73 13.96 -9.65 8.69
C LYS A 73 15.14 -10.26 7.94
N GLY A 74 15.72 -9.50 7.02
CA GLY A 74 16.87 -9.92 6.21
C GLY A 74 16.55 -10.88 5.06
N ARG A 75 15.28 -11.25 4.83
CA ARG A 75 14.87 -12.17 3.76
C ARG A 75 14.22 -11.48 2.55
N GLY A 76 14.26 -10.16 2.50
CA GLY A 76 13.59 -9.36 1.49
C GLY A 76 13.37 -7.93 1.99
N GLN A 77 12.37 -7.25 1.43
CA GLN A 77 11.96 -5.92 1.89
C GLN A 77 10.53 -5.94 2.40
N VAL A 78 10.32 -5.28 3.53
CA VAL A 78 9.06 -5.27 4.25
C VAL A 78 8.36 -3.93 4.11
N TYR A 79 7.12 -3.98 3.64
CA TYR A 79 6.26 -2.82 3.40
C TYR A 79 5.08 -2.89 4.36
N GLY A 80 5.03 -1.98 5.32
CA GLY A 80 3.99 -1.90 6.34
C GLY A 80 3.07 -0.71 6.19
N CYS A 81 1.99 -0.66 6.95
CA CYS A 81 1.11 0.50 6.94
C CYS A 81 0.61 0.90 8.33
N ASN A 82 0.46 2.22 8.49
CA ASN A 82 -0.20 2.86 9.63
C ASN A 82 0.33 2.35 10.98
N ALA A 83 -0.51 1.75 11.84
CA ALA A 83 -0.15 1.34 13.19
C ALA A 83 0.82 0.14 13.29
N LEU A 84 1.28 -0.45 12.17
CA LEU A 84 2.22 -1.57 12.22
C LEU A 84 3.48 -1.27 13.02
N TYR A 85 4.04 -0.06 12.94
CA TYR A 85 5.27 0.30 13.65
C TYR A 85 5.20 0.13 15.18
N ARG A 86 4.00 0.02 15.75
CA ARG A 86 3.79 -0.12 17.20
C ARG A 86 4.27 -1.47 17.72
N ASP A 87 4.23 -2.52 16.89
CA ASP A 87 4.66 -3.86 17.25
C ASP A 87 5.74 -4.43 16.30
N PHE A 88 5.89 -3.86 15.09
CA PHE A 88 6.90 -4.29 14.13
C PHE A 88 7.36 -3.14 13.24
N MET A 89 8.67 -2.87 13.18
CA MET A 89 9.25 -1.84 12.32
C MET A 89 9.56 -2.41 10.92
N PRO A 90 8.85 -1.98 9.85
CA PRO A 90 9.15 -2.39 8.48
C PRO A 90 10.30 -1.56 7.88
N ASP A 91 10.78 -1.93 6.68
CA ASP A 91 11.72 -1.09 5.92
C ASP A 91 11.02 0.18 5.39
N PHE A 92 9.78 0.02 4.94
CA PHE A 92 8.93 1.08 4.40
C PHE A 92 7.58 1.10 5.11
N LEU A 93 7.15 2.27 5.62
CA LEU A 93 5.87 2.45 6.31
C LEU A 93 4.99 3.45 5.58
N PHE A 94 3.72 3.10 5.33
CA PHE A 94 2.79 3.93 4.57
C PHE A 94 1.69 4.51 5.46
N SER A 95 1.41 5.82 5.31
CA SER A 95 0.25 6.47 5.92
C SER A 95 -0.40 7.46 4.96
N VAL A 96 -1.67 7.26 4.64
CA VAL A 96 -2.43 8.16 3.75
C VAL A 96 -3.39 9.08 4.50
N ASP A 97 -3.72 8.76 5.75
CA ASP A 97 -4.57 9.58 6.59
C ASP A 97 -3.75 10.58 7.42
N ARG A 98 -4.34 11.77 7.63
CA ARG A 98 -3.69 12.89 8.32
C ARG A 98 -3.29 12.53 9.75
N PHE A 99 -4.18 11.91 10.52
CA PHE A 99 -3.94 11.68 11.95
C PHE A 99 -2.85 10.63 12.17
N MET A 100 -2.82 9.57 11.38
CA MET A 100 -1.71 8.61 11.40
C MET A 100 -0.40 9.24 10.94
N SER A 101 -0.41 10.04 9.87
CA SER A 101 0.80 10.74 9.40
C SER A 101 1.37 11.68 10.47
N VAL A 102 0.51 12.44 11.16
CA VAL A 102 0.90 13.27 12.30
C VAL A 102 1.49 12.43 13.43
N LYS A 103 0.85 11.30 13.77
CA LYS A 103 1.33 10.43 14.84
C LYS A 103 2.69 9.81 14.54
N ILE A 104 2.90 9.31 13.31
CA ILE A 104 4.19 8.79 12.83
C ILE A 104 5.31 9.84 12.97
N VAL A 105 5.02 11.10 12.64
CA VAL A 105 5.97 12.20 12.80
C VAL A 105 6.22 12.54 14.27
N GLN A 106 5.19 12.54 15.11
CA GLN A 106 5.32 12.78 16.55
C GLN A 106 6.15 11.70 17.25
N ASP A 107 5.95 10.44 16.85
CA ASP A 107 6.66 9.27 17.37
C ASP A 107 8.06 9.10 16.78
N LYS A 108 8.46 9.98 15.85
CA LYS A 108 9.76 9.94 15.17
C LYS A 108 10.06 8.63 14.46
N VAL A 109 9.04 7.96 13.94
CA VAL A 109 9.17 6.69 13.23
C VAL A 109 10.06 6.83 11.99
N TYR A 110 10.05 8.01 11.36
CA TYR A 110 10.92 8.38 10.23
C TYR A 110 12.43 8.34 10.54
N GLU A 111 12.83 8.30 11.82
CA GLU A 111 14.24 8.11 12.20
C GLU A 111 14.68 6.63 12.11
N GLN A 112 13.73 5.70 12.01
CA GLN A 112 13.97 4.25 12.03
C GLN A 112 13.54 3.54 10.74
N CYS A 113 12.56 4.07 10.01
CA CYS A 113 12.14 3.52 8.73
C CYS A 113 11.73 4.61 7.73
N ILE A 114 11.75 4.26 6.44
CA ILE A 114 11.31 5.18 5.39
C ILE A 114 9.78 5.28 5.42
N CYS A 115 9.27 6.48 5.73
CA CYS A 115 7.84 6.71 5.84
C CYS A 115 7.28 7.39 4.58
N TYR A 116 6.35 6.73 3.89
CA TYR A 116 5.69 7.24 2.69
C TYR A 116 4.30 7.81 2.99
N ALA A 117 3.98 8.96 2.37
CA ALA A 117 2.70 9.62 2.51
C ALA A 117 2.29 10.38 1.22
N PRO A 118 1.01 10.78 1.09
CA PRO A 118 0.58 11.69 0.04
C PRO A 118 1.29 13.04 0.12
N ASN A 119 1.41 13.73 -1.01
CA ASN A 119 2.12 15.01 -1.13
C ASN A 119 1.70 16.04 -0.06
N ILE A 120 0.41 16.12 0.27
CA ILE A 120 -0.09 17.05 1.30
C ILE A 120 0.52 16.78 2.68
N GLU A 121 0.74 15.52 3.04
CA GLU A 121 1.32 15.14 4.32
C GLU A 121 2.85 15.27 4.30
N VAL A 122 3.49 15.00 3.15
CA VAL A 122 4.92 15.31 2.94
C VAL A 122 5.19 16.79 3.23
N MET A 123 4.41 17.69 2.64
CA MET A 123 4.55 19.14 2.86
C MET A 123 4.29 19.53 4.32
N ARG A 124 3.25 18.97 4.95
CA ARG A 124 2.93 19.24 6.37
C ARG A 124 4.01 18.75 7.33
N SER A 125 4.66 17.63 7.01
CA SER A 125 5.71 17.05 7.83
C SER A 125 7.03 17.82 7.79
N LYS A 126 7.16 18.81 6.88
CA LYS A 126 8.42 19.48 6.53
C LYS A 126 9.47 18.48 6.03
N GLU A 127 9.08 17.66 5.05
CA GLU A 127 9.91 16.66 4.37
C GLU A 127 10.46 15.51 5.25
N LYS A 128 9.85 15.26 6.42
CA LYS A 128 10.14 14.05 7.22
C LYS A 128 9.55 12.78 6.63
N LEU A 129 8.51 12.94 5.80
CA LEU A 129 7.85 11.87 5.06
C LEU A 129 8.24 11.97 3.58
N HIS A 130 8.26 10.83 2.89
CA HIS A 130 8.54 10.69 1.47
C HIS A 130 7.24 10.58 0.65
N LEU A 131 7.27 11.03 -0.60
CA LEU A 131 6.12 10.96 -1.50
C LEU A 131 5.85 9.50 -1.91
N ILE A 132 4.60 9.04 -1.76
CA ILE A 132 4.15 7.78 -2.39
C ILE A 132 4.33 7.91 -3.91
N PRO A 133 5.19 7.11 -4.55
CA PRO A 133 5.46 7.22 -5.98
C PRO A 133 4.23 6.98 -6.83
N ASN A 134 3.95 7.85 -7.81
CA ASN A 134 2.79 7.79 -8.69
C ASN A 134 1.49 7.53 -7.92
N ASN A 135 1.25 8.31 -6.86
CA ASN A 135 0.25 8.00 -5.84
C ASN A 135 -1.14 7.69 -6.44
N PRO A 136 -1.65 6.45 -6.31
CA PRO A 136 -2.94 6.08 -6.88
C PRO A 136 -4.14 6.55 -6.03
N HIS A 137 -3.89 7.27 -4.93
CA HIS A 137 -4.88 7.72 -3.95
C HIS A 137 -5.65 6.56 -3.30
N TRP A 138 -4.95 5.47 -3.05
CA TRP A 138 -5.48 4.26 -2.42
C TRP A 138 -5.25 4.26 -0.91
N ILE A 139 -5.84 3.28 -0.21
CA ILE A 139 -5.58 3.08 1.22
C ILE A 139 -4.12 2.68 1.47
N SER A 140 -3.59 2.94 2.68
CA SER A 140 -2.17 2.74 3.00
C SER A 140 -1.63 1.35 2.65
N GLY A 141 -2.40 0.28 2.91
CA GLY A 141 -1.97 -1.08 2.54
C GLY A 141 -1.84 -1.29 1.02
N SER A 142 -2.77 -0.73 0.24
CA SER A 142 -2.70 -0.78 -1.23
C SER A 142 -1.64 0.14 -1.82
N ALA A 143 -1.39 1.29 -1.17
CA ALA A 143 -0.26 2.14 -1.51
C ALA A 143 1.07 1.39 -1.29
N ALA A 144 1.19 0.63 -0.20
CA ALA A 144 2.35 -0.22 0.06
C ALA A 144 2.54 -1.30 -1.02
N MET A 145 1.45 -1.99 -1.43
CA MET A 145 1.49 -2.95 -2.55
C MET A 145 1.94 -2.29 -3.87
N HIS A 146 1.35 -1.15 -4.21
CA HIS A 146 1.68 -0.38 -5.41
C HIS A 146 3.15 0.04 -5.41
N THR A 147 3.66 0.56 -4.29
CA THR A 147 5.04 1.03 -4.19
C THR A 147 6.04 -0.13 -4.22
N ALA A 148 5.71 -1.31 -3.69
CA ALA A 148 6.54 -2.51 -3.89
C ALA A 148 6.70 -2.85 -5.39
N CYS A 149 5.65 -2.68 -6.20
CA CYS A 149 5.75 -2.82 -7.65
C CYS A 149 6.60 -1.71 -8.29
N VAL A 150 6.49 -0.46 -7.81
CA VAL A 150 7.32 0.66 -8.30
C VAL A 150 8.80 0.43 -8.00
N HIS A 151 9.14 -0.07 -6.81
CA HIS A 151 10.50 -0.46 -6.44
C HIS A 151 11.04 -1.62 -7.30
N GLY A 152 10.19 -2.31 -8.06
CA GLY A 152 10.60 -3.28 -9.07
C GLY A 152 10.58 -4.74 -8.62
N HIS A 153 9.95 -5.04 -7.47
CA HIS A 153 9.78 -6.43 -7.04
C HIS A 153 8.93 -7.23 -8.03
N LYS A 154 9.32 -8.49 -8.24
CA LYS A 154 8.61 -9.45 -9.09
C LYS A 154 7.76 -10.45 -8.30
N ASN A 155 8.06 -10.65 -7.02
CA ASN A 155 7.30 -11.49 -6.12
C ASN A 155 6.87 -10.66 -4.92
N VAL A 156 5.55 -10.59 -4.69
CA VAL A 156 4.92 -9.81 -3.63
C VAL A 156 4.03 -10.74 -2.81
N TYR A 157 4.37 -10.90 -1.54
CA TYR A 157 3.60 -11.70 -0.58
C TYR A 157 2.77 -10.77 0.29
N LEU A 158 1.46 -11.01 0.32
CA LEU A 158 0.49 -10.21 1.07
C LEU A 158 0.14 -10.94 2.38
N ILE A 159 0.55 -10.36 3.51
CA ILE A 159 0.38 -10.91 4.86
C ILE A 159 -0.62 -10.04 5.63
N GLY A 160 -1.69 -10.61 6.19
CA GLY A 160 -2.71 -9.82 6.91
C GLY A 160 -3.62 -8.98 5.99
N PHE A 161 -3.82 -9.44 4.75
CA PHE A 161 -4.71 -8.82 3.76
C PHE A 161 -6.03 -9.58 3.68
N ASP A 162 -6.97 -9.22 4.55
CA ASP A 162 -8.23 -9.96 4.71
C ASP A 162 -9.35 -9.40 3.83
N PHE A 163 -9.08 -8.27 3.15
CA PHE A 163 -9.99 -7.57 2.25
C PHE A 163 -11.37 -7.35 2.87
N ARG A 164 -12.38 -8.16 2.51
CA ARG A 164 -13.77 -8.08 2.95
C ARG A 164 -14.21 -9.24 3.84
N GLU A 165 -13.26 -9.97 4.43
CA GLU A 165 -13.53 -11.26 5.06
C GLU A 165 -14.41 -11.12 6.29
N PHE A 166 -14.10 -10.17 7.16
CA PHE A 166 -14.90 -9.99 8.37
C PHE A 166 -16.01 -8.96 8.11
N GLY A 167 -17.25 -9.43 8.21
CA GLY A 167 -18.42 -8.59 7.98
C GLY A 167 -18.66 -7.56 9.09
N LYS A 168 -19.85 -6.97 9.08
CA LYS A 168 -20.30 -5.96 10.05
C LYS A 168 -20.01 -6.37 11.50
N ASN A 169 -19.52 -5.41 12.28
CA ASN A 169 -19.23 -5.56 13.71
C ASN A 169 -18.20 -6.64 14.05
N LYS A 170 -17.32 -7.01 13.11
CA LYS A 170 -16.19 -7.90 13.36
C LYS A 170 -14.88 -7.13 13.40
N LEU A 171 -13.93 -7.65 14.19
CA LEU A 171 -12.56 -7.16 14.24
C LEU A 171 -11.91 -7.35 12.87
N ASN A 172 -11.84 -6.28 12.08
CA ASN A 172 -11.21 -6.27 10.75
C ASN A 172 -9.79 -5.70 10.76
N ASN A 173 -9.31 -5.31 11.94
CA ASN A 173 -8.03 -4.70 12.12
C ASN A 173 -7.51 -5.03 13.51
N ILE A 174 -6.28 -5.54 13.63
CA ILE A 174 -5.71 -5.91 14.93
C ILE A 174 -5.50 -4.71 15.86
N TYR A 175 -5.46 -3.49 15.31
CA TYR A 175 -5.34 -2.24 16.06
C TYR A 175 -6.68 -1.55 16.32
N GLN A 176 -7.82 -2.20 16.06
CA GLN A 176 -9.13 -1.62 16.38
C GLN A 176 -9.19 -1.21 17.86
N ASP A 177 -9.86 -0.09 18.12
CA ASP A 177 -10.04 0.50 19.45
C ASP A 177 -8.74 1.03 20.08
N THR A 178 -7.71 1.25 19.27
CA THR A 178 -6.48 1.97 19.66
C THR A 178 -6.47 3.39 19.08
N GLU A 179 -5.49 4.22 19.49
CA GLU A 179 -5.35 5.59 18.99
C GLU A 179 -5.34 5.65 17.45
N ASN A 180 -6.10 6.59 16.87
CA ASN A 180 -6.32 6.75 15.43
C ASN A 180 -6.96 5.53 14.72
N TYR A 181 -7.48 4.58 15.50
CA TYR A 181 -8.19 3.38 15.04
C TYR A 181 -9.48 3.20 15.83
N GLY A 182 -10.44 4.10 15.59
CA GLY A 182 -11.75 4.03 16.24
C GLY A 182 -12.60 2.83 15.77
N PRO A 183 -13.79 2.67 16.37
CA PRO A 183 -14.72 1.60 16.02
C PRO A 183 -15.05 1.60 14.52
N ARG A 184 -15.04 0.42 13.89
CA ARG A 184 -15.41 0.22 12.48
C ARG A 184 -16.73 -0.54 12.39
N HIS A 185 -17.82 0.17 12.11
CA HIS A 185 -19.16 -0.41 11.94
C HIS A 185 -19.66 -0.43 10.48
N GLY A 186 -18.90 0.13 9.52
CA GLY A 186 -19.33 0.30 8.12
C GLY A 186 -18.88 -0.82 7.18
N GLU A 187 -19.73 -1.18 6.22
CA GLU A 187 -19.54 -2.27 5.24
C GLU A 187 -18.92 -1.79 3.90
N ASP A 188 -19.09 -0.50 3.55
CA ASP A 188 -18.80 0.04 2.21
C ASP A 188 -17.29 0.09 1.85
N ILE A 189 -16.42 -0.11 2.84
CA ILE A 189 -14.99 0.17 2.71
C ILE A 189 -14.23 -1.03 2.12
N PHE A 190 -14.77 -2.24 2.24
CA PHE A 190 -14.01 -3.46 1.95
C PHE A 190 -13.98 -3.84 0.47
N GLU A 191 -15.03 -3.54 -0.30
CA GLU A 191 -15.06 -3.76 -1.75
C GLU A 191 -13.98 -2.94 -2.47
N ALA A 192 -13.71 -1.73 -2.00
CA ALA A 192 -12.69 -0.87 -2.57
C ALA A 192 -11.28 -1.48 -2.43
N TRP A 193 -10.99 -2.20 -1.34
CA TRP A 193 -9.66 -2.78 -1.13
C TRP A 193 -9.40 -3.96 -2.06
N LEU A 194 -10.40 -4.83 -2.23
CA LEU A 194 -10.32 -5.94 -3.17
C LEU A 194 -10.23 -5.41 -4.61
N TYR A 195 -10.98 -4.36 -4.95
CA TYR A 195 -10.88 -3.70 -6.26
C TYR A 195 -9.46 -3.15 -6.51
N GLN A 196 -8.86 -2.46 -5.54
CA GLN A 196 -7.49 -1.93 -5.67
C GLN A 196 -6.46 -3.04 -5.89
N PHE A 197 -6.59 -4.16 -5.19
CA PHE A 197 -5.72 -5.31 -5.40
C PHE A 197 -5.89 -5.91 -6.80
N ARG A 198 -7.14 -6.15 -7.24
CA ARG A 198 -7.44 -6.65 -8.59
C ARG A 198 -6.95 -5.71 -9.69
N SER A 199 -7.13 -4.40 -9.51
CA SER A 199 -6.59 -3.36 -10.38
C SER A 199 -5.08 -3.48 -10.47
N LEU A 200 -4.39 -3.67 -9.35
CA LEU A 200 -2.94 -3.83 -9.35
C LEU A 200 -2.49 -5.10 -10.08
N CYS A 201 -3.14 -6.25 -9.87
CA CYS A 201 -2.85 -7.49 -10.59
C CYS A 201 -2.96 -7.29 -12.11
N LYS A 202 -4.04 -6.65 -12.59
CA LYS A 202 -4.26 -6.34 -14.01
C LYS A 202 -3.23 -5.33 -14.55
N ARG A 203 -2.89 -4.31 -13.77
CA ARG A 203 -1.93 -3.25 -14.16
C ARG A 203 -0.47 -3.70 -14.09
N ARG A 204 -0.16 -4.79 -13.39
CA ARG A 204 1.20 -5.32 -13.17
C ARG A 204 1.27 -6.81 -13.51
N PRO A 205 1.01 -7.21 -14.76
CA PRO A 205 0.98 -8.63 -15.15
C PRO A 205 2.32 -9.36 -14.99
N TYR A 206 3.43 -8.62 -14.83
CA TYR A 206 4.78 -9.15 -14.60
C TYR A 206 5.17 -9.31 -13.12
N VAL A 207 4.24 -9.05 -12.20
CA VAL A 207 4.45 -9.23 -10.75
C VAL A 207 3.57 -10.36 -10.28
N ASN A 208 4.17 -11.35 -9.62
CA ASN A 208 3.47 -12.43 -8.94
C ASN A 208 3.01 -11.97 -7.56
N PHE A 209 1.71 -11.97 -7.34
CA PHE A 209 1.09 -11.69 -6.04
C PHE A 209 0.64 -12.99 -5.40
N THR A 210 1.02 -13.19 -4.13
CA THR A 210 0.58 -14.35 -3.34
C THR A 210 -0.03 -13.87 -2.04
N VAL A 211 -1.32 -14.14 -1.84
CA VAL A 211 -2.01 -13.89 -0.56
C VAL A 211 -1.69 -15.02 0.41
N VAL A 212 -1.06 -14.69 1.53
CA VAL A 212 -0.72 -15.64 2.58
C VAL A 212 -1.88 -15.73 3.57
N HIS A 213 -2.63 -16.83 3.52
CA HIS A 213 -3.85 -17.03 4.31
C HIS A 213 -4.13 -18.51 4.53
N ASN A 214 -4.44 -18.92 5.77
CA ASN A 214 -4.66 -20.35 6.07
C ASN A 214 -6.00 -20.89 5.53
N ALA A 215 -7.01 -20.03 5.39
CA ALA A 215 -8.32 -20.39 4.87
C ALA A 215 -8.90 -19.22 4.07
N PRO A 216 -8.32 -18.86 2.90
CA PRO A 216 -8.74 -17.67 2.16
C PRO A 216 -10.21 -17.79 1.71
N PRO A 217 -11.01 -16.72 1.82
CA PRO A 217 -12.38 -16.72 1.28
C PRO A 217 -12.42 -16.95 -0.23
N ASP A 218 -13.53 -17.51 -0.74
CA ASP A 218 -13.71 -17.86 -2.15
C ASP A 218 -13.46 -16.70 -3.11
N TYR A 219 -13.79 -15.46 -2.73
CA TYR A 219 -13.57 -14.31 -3.59
C TYR A 219 -12.08 -13.94 -3.75
N VAL A 220 -11.21 -14.41 -2.86
CA VAL A 220 -9.75 -14.27 -2.96
C VAL A 220 -9.19 -15.37 -3.85
N THR A 221 -9.63 -16.61 -3.66
CA THR A 221 -9.18 -17.76 -4.47
C THR A 221 -9.72 -17.72 -5.90
N ALA A 222 -10.88 -17.08 -6.13
CA ALA A 222 -11.50 -16.91 -7.44
C ALA A 222 -11.00 -15.67 -8.22
N ILE A 223 -9.93 -15.00 -7.77
CA ILE A 223 -9.33 -13.90 -8.54
C ILE A 223 -8.77 -14.47 -9.85
N PRO A 224 -9.27 -14.02 -11.03
CA PRO A 224 -9.04 -14.72 -12.30
C PRO A 224 -7.78 -14.21 -13.02
N PHE A 225 -6.70 -13.95 -12.28
CA PHE A 225 -5.45 -13.46 -12.86
C PHE A 225 -4.33 -14.47 -12.63
N ASP A 226 -3.63 -14.87 -13.69
CA ASP A 226 -2.56 -15.87 -13.65
C ASP A 226 -1.41 -15.49 -12.71
N ASN A 227 -1.22 -14.19 -12.49
CA ASN A 227 -0.20 -13.64 -11.58
C ASN A 227 -0.70 -13.45 -10.14
N CYS A 228 -1.84 -14.02 -9.78
CA CYS A 228 -2.41 -13.97 -8.44
C CYS A 228 -2.64 -15.40 -7.92
N SER A 229 -2.11 -15.69 -6.73
CA SER A 229 -2.24 -16.99 -6.07
C SER A 229 -2.49 -16.84 -4.57
N THR A 230 -2.79 -17.95 -3.91
CA THR A 230 -2.89 -18.01 -2.44
C THR A 230 -1.98 -19.11 -1.92
N MET A 231 -1.54 -18.99 -0.67
CA MET A 231 -0.82 -20.06 0.04
C MET A 231 -1.09 -19.97 1.54
N SER A 232 -1.00 -21.10 2.24
CA SER A 232 -1.08 -21.09 3.71
C SER A 232 0.18 -20.53 4.37
N TYR A 233 0.09 -20.09 5.63
CA TYR A 233 1.28 -19.67 6.38
C TYR A 233 2.29 -20.81 6.56
N LYS A 234 1.82 -22.05 6.67
CA LYS A 234 2.69 -23.23 6.70
C LYS A 234 3.51 -23.33 5.42
N GLU A 235 2.86 -23.28 4.27
CA GLU A 235 3.56 -23.32 2.99
C GLU A 235 4.48 -22.13 2.78
N PHE A 236 4.11 -20.94 3.28
CA PHE A 236 4.94 -19.76 3.20
C PHE A 236 6.25 -19.95 3.98
N ASN A 237 6.16 -20.46 5.22
CA ASN A 237 7.34 -20.83 6.00
C ASN A 237 8.19 -21.89 5.29
N ASP A 238 7.55 -22.95 4.79
CA ASP A 238 8.26 -24.12 4.23
C ASP A 238 8.89 -23.83 2.86
N LYS A 239 8.32 -22.95 2.04
CA LYS A 239 8.71 -22.75 0.63
C LYS A 239 9.39 -21.41 0.36
N VAL A 240 9.17 -20.39 1.21
CA VAL A 240 9.63 -19.02 0.94
C VAL A 240 10.62 -18.53 1.99
N LEU A 241 10.48 -18.93 3.25
CA LEU A 241 11.35 -18.48 4.35
C LEU A 241 12.42 -19.49 4.77
N SER A 242 12.36 -20.70 4.22
CA SER A 242 13.27 -21.82 4.48
C SER A 242 14.64 -21.67 3.81
#